data_AF-A0A960E3L7-F1
#
_entry.id   AF-A0A960E3L7-F1
#
_cell.length_a   1.000
_cell.length_b   1.000
_cell.length_c   1.000
_cell.angle_alpha   90.00
_cell.angle_beta   90.00
_cell.angle_gamma   90.00
#
_symmetry.space_group_name_H-M   'P 1'
#
loop_
_entity.id
_entity.type
_entity.pdbx_description
1 polymer ?
#
loop_
_entity_poly.entity_id
_entity_poly.type
_entity_poly.pdbx_seq_one_letter_code
_entity_poly.pdbx_strand_id
1 'polypeptide(L)'
;MAQTWLRVDGGNYLAIITEGYHYRASDQYPIVAWFPGYPLVVRWVADLGIDPVVAGLAVAAAAGLAATLLFWQWLVARVPARTCILAVAVLLTYAYGWFLFGVLYSDALHLALALGAFVLLDRDRPWLAAAVAGAATGTRPVGYAVAVALVILVLERDGVLGSSGRRRWAARWGVPDRFDRGRLRVRHLALAALSCWGVLAYSAYLWRRWGDPLLWLGVQDHWSQGPSAGPETWFKIHMAARMVR
;
A
#
# COMPACT_ATOMS: atom_id res chain seq x y z
N MET A 1 21.13 15.19 13.19
CA MET A 1 20.14 15.31 12.09
C MET A 1 19.44 13.98 11.76
N ALA A 2 20.11 12.82 11.77
CA ALA A 2 19.47 11.52 11.49
C ALA A 2 18.34 11.13 12.47
N GLN A 3 18.45 11.51 13.76
CA GLN A 3 17.46 11.16 14.79
C GLN A 3 16.06 11.74 14.56
N THR A 4 15.93 12.85 13.81
CA THR A 4 14.61 13.43 13.48
C THR A 4 13.82 12.50 12.55
N TRP A 5 14.51 11.76 11.69
CA TRP A 5 13.93 10.84 10.70
C TRP A 5 13.57 9.46 11.28
N LEU A 6 13.95 9.19 12.53
CA LEU A 6 13.64 7.99 13.29
C LEU A 6 12.43 8.14 14.24
N ARG A 7 11.82 9.34 14.31
CA ARG A 7 10.70 9.58 15.22
C ARG A 7 9.44 8.81 14.81
N VAL A 8 8.65 8.41 15.81
CA VAL A 8 7.38 7.66 15.69
C VAL A 8 7.60 6.23 15.17
N ASP A 9 7.20 5.89 13.93
CA ASP A 9 7.20 4.49 13.47
C ASP A 9 8.59 3.99 12.99
N GLY A 10 9.57 4.89 12.82
CA GLY A 10 10.86 4.57 12.23
C GLY A 10 11.67 3.63 13.11
N GLY A 11 11.53 3.74 14.42
CA GLY A 11 12.12 2.81 15.39
C GLY A 11 11.63 1.37 15.20
N ASN A 12 10.34 1.17 14.91
CA ASN A 12 9.78 -0.17 14.69
C ASN A 12 10.31 -0.79 13.40
N TYR A 13 10.37 -0.02 12.30
CA TYR A 13 10.98 -0.52 11.07
C TYR A 13 12.46 -0.87 11.26
N LEU A 14 13.22 -0.01 11.95
CA LEU A 14 14.63 -0.27 12.24
C LEU A 14 14.81 -1.54 13.07
N ALA A 15 14.01 -1.73 14.13
CA ALA A 15 14.03 -2.94 14.95
C ALA A 15 13.72 -4.20 14.12
N ILE A 16 12.76 -4.15 13.18
CA ILE A 16 12.52 -5.29 12.26
C ILE A 16 13.76 -5.56 11.39
N ILE A 17 14.42 -4.51 10.90
CA ILE A 17 15.60 -4.64 10.04
C ILE A 17 16.77 -5.28 10.79
N THR A 18 17.05 -4.83 12.02
CA THR A 18 18.23 -5.23 12.79
C THR A 18 18.02 -6.49 13.63
N GLU A 19 16.85 -6.66 14.21
CA GLU A 19 16.54 -7.72 15.18
C GLU A 19 15.53 -8.74 14.65
N GLY A 20 14.77 -8.38 13.61
CA GLY A 20 13.67 -9.18 13.09
C GLY A 20 12.41 -9.09 13.97
N TYR A 21 11.38 -9.84 13.57
CA TYR A 21 10.13 -9.82 14.31
C TYR A 21 10.22 -10.60 15.62
N HIS A 22 9.79 -9.93 16.68
CA HIS A 22 9.48 -10.50 17.99
C HIS A 22 8.02 -10.15 18.34
N TYR A 23 7.43 -10.89 19.27
CA TYR A 23 6.06 -10.63 19.72
C TYR A 23 5.92 -11.02 21.18
N ARG A 24 5.42 -10.10 22.00
CA ARG A 24 4.93 -10.37 23.34
C ARG A 24 3.54 -9.74 23.47
N ALA A 25 2.58 -10.50 23.98
CA ALA A 25 1.21 -10.00 24.16
C ALA A 25 1.10 -8.83 25.15
N SER A 26 2.13 -8.61 25.99
CA SER A 26 2.23 -7.49 26.91
C SER A 26 2.69 -6.18 26.27
N ASP A 27 3.18 -6.22 25.03
CA ASP A 27 3.71 -5.03 24.36
C ASP A 27 2.59 -4.06 24.03
N GLN A 28 2.74 -2.78 24.42
CA GLN A 28 1.73 -1.76 24.15
C GLN A 28 1.51 -1.55 22.65
N TYR A 29 2.56 -1.70 21.83
CA TYR A 29 2.50 -1.58 20.37
C TYR A 29 3.29 -2.72 19.72
N PRO A 30 2.68 -3.90 19.53
CA PRO A 30 3.39 -5.05 19.00
C PRO A 30 3.93 -4.81 17.59
N ILE A 31 5.23 -5.04 17.37
CA ILE A 31 5.94 -4.76 16.12
C ILE A 31 5.39 -5.55 14.91
N VAL A 32 4.63 -6.62 15.17
CA VAL A 32 3.92 -7.41 14.16
C VAL A 32 2.79 -6.63 13.44
N ALA A 33 2.42 -5.45 13.92
CA ALA A 33 1.54 -4.53 13.18
C ALA A 33 2.22 -3.90 11.94
N TRP A 34 3.55 -3.84 11.92
CA TRP A 34 4.32 -3.27 10.80
C TRP A 34 4.65 -4.35 9.77
N PHE A 35 4.31 -4.07 8.52
CA PHE A 35 4.38 -5.03 7.42
C PHE A 35 5.82 -5.17 6.86
N PRO A 36 6.20 -6.35 6.33
CA PRO A 36 7.59 -6.70 6.10
C PRO A 36 8.19 -6.13 4.81
N GLY A 37 7.37 -5.68 3.86
CA GLY A 37 7.83 -5.34 2.51
C GLY A 37 8.91 -4.27 2.47
N TYR A 38 8.74 -3.18 3.22
CA TYR A 38 9.77 -2.13 3.34
C TYR A 38 11.03 -2.61 4.09
N PRO A 39 10.95 -3.14 5.32
CA PRO A 39 12.15 -3.55 6.06
C PRO A 39 12.93 -4.68 5.36
N LEU A 40 12.28 -5.56 4.60
CA LEU A 40 12.98 -6.57 3.79
C LEU A 40 13.83 -5.95 2.68
N VAL A 41 13.30 -4.96 1.96
CA VAL A 41 14.07 -4.24 0.93
C VAL A 41 15.24 -3.48 1.56
N VAL A 42 15.00 -2.82 2.70
CA VAL A 42 16.07 -2.12 3.44
C VAL A 42 17.14 -3.10 3.89
N ARG A 43 16.76 -4.27 4.42
CA ARG A 43 17.70 -5.31 4.83
C ARG A 43 18.56 -5.78 3.67
N TRP A 44 17.99 -6.02 2.50
CA TRP A 44 18.76 -6.41 1.31
C TRP A 44 19.79 -5.35 0.91
N VAL A 45 19.47 -4.07 1.06
CA VAL A 45 20.40 -2.97 0.81
C VAL A 45 21.46 -2.88 1.93
N ALA A 46 21.07 -3.08 3.19
CA ALA A 46 21.98 -3.08 4.33
C ALA A 46 22.98 -4.25 4.28
N ASP A 47 22.57 -5.41 3.77
CA ASP A 47 23.42 -6.59 3.56
C ASP A 47 24.57 -6.30 2.57
N LEU A 48 24.53 -5.19 1.83
CA LEU A 48 25.63 -4.68 0.99
C LEU A 48 26.71 -3.93 1.81
N GLY A 49 26.64 -3.95 3.14
CA GLY A 49 27.56 -3.26 4.04
C GLY A 49 27.17 -1.80 4.32
N ILE A 50 25.94 -1.40 3.97
CA ILE A 50 25.42 -0.06 4.24
C ILE A 50 24.78 -0.05 5.63
N ASP A 51 25.04 1.00 6.42
CA ASP A 51 24.39 1.20 7.71
C ASP A 51 22.84 1.10 7.57
N PRO A 52 22.13 0.33 8.43
CA PRO A 52 20.70 0.09 8.28
C PRO A 52 19.84 1.37 8.25
N VAL A 53 20.24 2.42 8.98
CA VAL A 53 19.53 3.70 8.96
C VAL A 53 19.75 4.35 7.60
N VAL A 54 21.00 4.45 7.13
CA VAL A 54 21.33 5.01 5.81
C VAL A 54 20.64 4.23 4.68
N ALA A 55 20.63 2.90 4.75
CA ALA A 55 19.92 2.04 3.81
C ALA A 55 18.42 2.34 3.80
N GLY A 56 17.82 2.51 4.99
CA GLY A 56 16.41 2.88 5.13
C GLY A 56 16.07 4.21 4.48
N LEU A 57 16.84 5.27 4.78
CA LEU A 57 16.66 6.59 4.20
C LEU A 57 16.85 6.56 2.68
N ALA A 58 17.88 5.84 2.18
CA ALA A 58 18.17 5.71 0.77
C ALA A 58 17.06 4.98 0.00
N VAL A 59 16.56 3.86 0.53
CA VAL A 59 15.44 3.11 -0.07
C VAL A 59 14.19 3.98 -0.11
N ALA A 60 13.87 4.70 0.96
CA ALA A 60 12.71 5.57 0.99
C ALA A 60 12.83 6.76 0.01
N ALA A 61 14.02 7.37 -0.10
CA ALA A 61 14.26 8.45 -1.05
C ALA A 61 14.19 7.96 -2.51
N ALA A 62 14.80 6.80 -2.80
CA ALA A 62 14.72 6.17 -4.10
C ALA A 62 13.28 5.81 -4.48
N ALA A 63 12.51 5.29 -3.52
CA ALA A 63 11.09 5.02 -3.70
C ALA A 63 10.27 6.30 -3.93
N GLY A 64 10.55 7.38 -3.20
CA GLY A 64 9.87 8.67 -3.40
C GLY A 64 10.16 9.27 -4.77
N LEU A 65 11.40 9.18 -5.25
CA LEU A 65 11.76 9.54 -6.61
C LEU A 65 11.02 8.65 -7.63
N ALA A 66 11.02 7.34 -7.45
CA ALA A 66 10.32 6.40 -8.32
C ALA A 66 8.81 6.71 -8.38
N ALA A 67 8.16 6.94 -7.23
CA ALA A 67 6.76 7.34 -7.16
C ALA A 67 6.51 8.64 -7.94
N THR A 68 7.37 9.64 -7.78
CA THR A 68 7.25 10.92 -8.50
C THR A 68 7.37 10.74 -10.01
N LEU A 69 8.35 9.96 -10.48
CA LEU A 69 8.55 9.69 -11.90
C LEU A 69 7.41 8.87 -12.50
N LEU A 70 6.91 7.87 -11.78
CA LEU A 70 5.77 7.07 -12.21
C LEU A 70 4.49 7.90 -12.27
N PHE A 71 4.28 8.80 -11.30
CA PHE A 71 3.15 9.73 -11.30
C PHE A 71 3.21 10.69 -12.49
N TRP A 72 4.39 11.28 -12.75
CA TRP A 72 4.62 12.11 -13.94
C TRP A 72 4.33 11.34 -15.24
N GLN A 73 4.88 10.13 -15.39
CA GLN A 73 4.65 9.28 -16.57
C GLN A 73 3.18 8.94 -16.76
N TRP A 74 2.45 8.72 -15.66
CA TRP A 74 1.02 8.42 -15.72
C TRP A 74 0.20 9.64 -16.18
N LEU A 75 0.58 10.84 -15.75
CA LEU A 75 -0.11 12.09 -16.06
C LEU A 75 0.19 12.66 -17.44
N VAL A 76 1.45 12.60 -17.91
CA VAL A 76 1.88 13.30 -19.13
C VAL A 76 1.09 12.90 -20.37
N ALA A 77 0.57 11.68 -20.41
CA ALA A 77 -0.26 11.15 -21.50
C ALA A 77 -1.78 11.45 -21.33
N ARG A 78 -2.21 12.06 -20.23
CA ARG A 78 -3.62 12.16 -19.82
C ARG A 78 -4.11 13.58 -19.59
N VAL A 79 -3.22 14.50 -19.25
CA VAL A 79 -3.58 15.87 -18.90
C VAL A 79 -2.66 16.88 -19.60
N PRO A 80 -3.11 18.14 -19.77
CA PRO A 80 -2.26 19.20 -20.31
C PRO A 80 -0.98 19.41 -19.48
N ALA A 81 0.10 19.84 -20.12
CA ALA A 81 1.41 20.00 -19.49
C ALA A 81 1.39 20.85 -18.21
N ARG A 82 0.63 21.96 -18.21
CA ARG A 82 0.48 22.82 -17.02
C ARG A 82 -0.14 22.06 -15.84
N THR A 83 -1.17 21.25 -16.09
CA THR A 83 -1.83 20.42 -15.08
C THR A 83 -0.89 19.34 -14.55
N CYS A 84 -0.11 18.71 -15.42
CA CYS A 84 0.89 17.72 -15.04
C CYS A 84 1.95 18.33 -14.09
N ILE A 85 2.50 19.49 -14.46
CA ILE A 85 3.50 20.20 -13.63
C ILE A 85 2.90 20.58 -12.28
N LEU A 86 1.70 21.18 -12.27
CA LEU A 86 1.03 21.56 -11.02
C LEU A 86 0.74 20.35 -10.12
N ALA A 87 0.26 19.24 -10.69
CA ALA A 87 -0.01 18.03 -9.92
C ALA A 87 1.25 17.45 -9.27
N VAL A 88 2.37 17.39 -10.00
CA VAL A 88 3.65 16.93 -9.44
C VAL A 88 4.21 17.94 -8.43
N ALA A 89 4.13 19.24 -8.70
CA ALA A 89 4.55 20.27 -7.76
C ALA A 89 3.76 20.20 -6.46
N VAL A 90 2.44 19.99 -6.53
CA VAL A 90 1.58 19.80 -5.34
C VAL A 90 1.97 18.52 -4.61
N LEU A 91 2.20 17.40 -5.31
CA LEU A 91 2.64 16.16 -4.66
C LEU A 91 3.94 16.36 -3.85
N LEU A 92 4.92 17.05 -4.43
CA LEU A 92 6.23 17.27 -3.81
C LEU A 92 6.21 18.35 -2.72
N THR A 93 5.36 19.37 -2.84
CA THR A 93 5.33 20.51 -1.90
C THR A 93 4.22 20.41 -0.86
N TYR A 94 3.34 19.40 -0.95
CA TYR A 94 2.29 19.19 0.05
C TYR A 94 2.92 18.98 1.43
N ALA A 95 2.42 19.72 2.43
CA ALA A 95 3.01 19.75 3.77
C ALA A 95 3.14 18.36 4.42
N TYR A 96 2.26 17.42 4.09
CA TYR A 96 2.31 16.04 4.59
C TYR A 96 2.98 15.04 3.63
N GLY A 97 3.52 15.50 2.50
CA GLY A 97 4.27 14.70 1.52
C GLY A 97 5.72 14.39 1.93
N TRP A 98 6.13 14.76 3.14
CA TRP A 98 7.49 14.60 3.66
C TRP A 98 8.01 13.15 3.61
N PHE A 99 7.11 12.17 3.64
CA PHE A 99 7.44 10.74 3.49
C PHE A 99 8.14 10.38 2.17
N LEU A 100 8.02 11.23 1.14
CA LEU A 100 8.70 11.07 -0.15
C LEU A 100 10.20 11.35 -0.11
N PHE A 101 10.70 12.03 0.93
CA PHE A 101 12.05 12.58 0.96
C PHE A 101 13.02 11.82 1.87
N GLY A 102 12.86 10.50 1.95
CA GLY A 102 13.83 9.65 2.66
C GLY A 102 13.56 9.52 4.16
N VAL A 103 12.29 9.43 4.57
CA VAL A 103 11.91 9.03 5.93
C VAL A 103 11.99 7.52 6.03
N LEU A 104 12.41 6.96 7.17
CA LEU A 104 12.46 5.51 7.40
C LEU A 104 11.04 4.92 7.58
N TYR A 105 10.22 5.00 6.54
CA TYR A 105 8.82 4.58 6.47
C TYR A 105 8.50 3.86 5.16
N SER A 106 7.45 3.04 5.21
CA SER A 106 6.94 2.29 4.07
C SER A 106 6.18 3.12 3.02
N ASP A 107 5.75 4.35 3.34
CA ASP A 107 4.81 5.13 2.52
C ASP A 107 5.29 5.36 1.09
N ALA A 108 6.55 5.80 0.93
CA ALA A 108 7.12 6.08 -0.39
C ALA A 108 7.21 4.80 -1.23
N LEU A 109 7.64 3.69 -0.63
CA LEU A 109 7.69 2.38 -1.30
C LEU A 109 6.29 1.89 -1.68
N HIS A 110 5.33 2.04 -0.77
CA HIS A 110 3.94 1.69 -1.02
C HIS A 110 3.37 2.46 -2.22
N LEU A 111 3.55 3.78 -2.25
CA LEU A 111 3.09 4.63 -3.34
C LEU A 111 3.77 4.28 -4.68
N ALA A 112 5.08 4.03 -4.66
CA ALA A 112 5.82 3.61 -5.85
C ALA A 112 5.30 2.29 -6.42
N LEU A 113 5.05 1.29 -5.55
CA LEU A 113 4.48 0.01 -5.97
C LEU A 113 3.04 0.17 -6.48
N ALA A 114 2.21 0.99 -5.82
CA ALA A 114 0.85 1.25 -6.26
C ALA A 114 0.81 1.88 -7.67
N LEU A 115 1.56 2.97 -7.87
CA LEU A 115 1.68 3.62 -9.18
C LEU A 115 2.30 2.68 -10.21
N GLY A 116 3.34 1.93 -9.82
CA GLY A 116 4.02 0.96 -10.67
C GLY A 116 3.06 -0.13 -11.17
N ALA A 117 2.19 -0.65 -10.31
CA ALA A 117 1.18 -1.64 -10.69
C ALA A 117 0.23 -1.09 -11.77
N PHE A 118 -0.34 0.10 -11.58
CA PHE A 118 -1.24 0.69 -12.58
C PHE A 118 -0.53 1.07 -13.89
N VAL A 119 0.69 1.60 -13.79
CA VAL A 119 1.52 1.93 -14.97
C VAL A 119 1.90 0.67 -15.76
N LEU A 120 2.20 -0.45 -15.09
CA LEU A 120 2.45 -1.74 -15.75
C LEU A 120 1.19 -2.31 -16.39
N LEU A 121 0.04 -2.16 -15.73
CA LEU A 121 -1.23 -2.57 -16.30
C LEU A 121 -1.54 -1.75 -17.55
N ASP A 122 -1.34 -0.43 -17.53
CA ASP A 122 -1.48 0.45 -18.70
C ASP A 122 -0.57 0.07 -19.88
N ARG A 123 0.57 -0.56 -19.60
CA ARG A 123 1.48 -1.11 -20.62
C ARG A 123 1.16 -2.55 -21.04
N ASP A 124 -0.05 -3.02 -20.74
CA ASP A 124 -0.56 -4.36 -21.04
C ASP A 124 0.33 -5.49 -20.46
N ARG A 125 0.86 -5.26 -19.25
CA ARG A 125 1.65 -6.26 -18.49
C ARG A 125 0.90 -6.72 -17.23
N PRO A 126 -0.27 -7.38 -17.35
CA PRO A 126 -1.14 -7.67 -16.20
C PRO A 126 -0.49 -8.56 -15.14
N TRP A 127 0.36 -9.52 -15.55
CA TRP A 127 1.05 -10.41 -14.61
C TRP A 127 2.09 -9.68 -13.76
N LEU A 128 2.88 -8.79 -14.37
CA LEU A 128 3.82 -7.94 -13.63
C LEU A 128 3.07 -6.95 -12.75
N ALA A 129 1.98 -6.37 -13.26
CA ALA A 129 1.14 -5.46 -12.51
C ALA A 129 0.55 -6.12 -11.26
N ALA A 130 0.03 -7.35 -11.39
CA ALA A 130 -0.45 -8.15 -10.26
C ALA A 130 0.67 -8.52 -9.29
N ALA A 131 1.86 -8.91 -9.77
CA ALA A 131 3.00 -9.19 -8.90
C ALA A 131 3.42 -7.95 -8.09
N VAL A 132 3.45 -6.77 -8.72
CA VAL A 132 3.79 -5.50 -8.06
C VAL A 132 2.69 -5.04 -7.10
N ALA A 133 1.41 -5.22 -7.44
CA ALA A 133 0.30 -4.98 -6.51
C ALA A 133 0.37 -5.92 -5.29
N GLY A 134 0.71 -7.19 -5.51
CA GLY A 134 0.97 -8.15 -4.44
C GLY A 134 2.09 -7.69 -3.51
N ALA A 135 3.18 -7.13 -4.05
CA ALA A 135 4.24 -6.53 -3.24
C ALA A 135 3.72 -5.35 -2.41
N ALA A 136 2.83 -4.51 -2.97
CA ALA A 136 2.22 -3.39 -2.26
C ALA A 136 1.36 -3.84 -1.07
N THR A 137 0.68 -4.99 -1.16
CA THR A 137 -0.03 -5.58 0.01
C THR A 137 0.91 -6.00 1.13
N GLY A 138 2.17 -6.30 0.79
CA GLY A 138 3.21 -6.64 1.75
C GLY A 138 3.85 -5.44 2.44
N THR A 139 3.55 -4.20 2.03
CA THR A 139 4.12 -3.00 2.67
C THR A 139 3.21 -2.37 3.71
N ARG A 140 1.88 -2.47 3.56
CA ARG A 140 0.88 -1.96 4.53
C ARG A 140 -0.48 -2.67 4.34
N PRO A 141 -1.36 -2.70 5.36
CA PRO A 141 -2.74 -3.16 5.21
C PRO A 141 -3.52 -2.42 4.11
N VAL A 142 -3.27 -1.13 3.91
CA VAL A 142 -3.97 -0.35 2.86
C VAL A 142 -3.70 -0.87 1.45
N GLY A 143 -2.66 -1.69 1.24
CA GLY A 143 -2.36 -2.30 -0.06
C GLY A 143 -3.44 -3.23 -0.60
N TYR A 144 -4.36 -3.74 0.23
CA TYR A 144 -5.53 -4.46 -0.30
C TYR A 144 -6.34 -3.61 -1.27
N ALA A 145 -6.43 -2.30 -1.04
CA ALA A 145 -7.13 -1.38 -1.94
C ALA A 145 -6.48 -1.35 -3.33
N VAL A 146 -5.16 -1.41 -3.41
CA VAL A 146 -4.41 -1.50 -4.68
C VAL A 146 -4.73 -2.81 -5.39
N ALA A 147 -4.68 -3.93 -4.67
CA ALA A 147 -5.01 -5.24 -5.22
C ALA A 147 -6.46 -5.29 -5.76
N VAL A 148 -7.42 -4.80 -4.98
CA VAL A 148 -8.85 -4.74 -5.37
C VAL A 148 -9.04 -3.85 -6.59
N ALA A 149 -8.48 -2.64 -6.59
CA ALA A 149 -8.59 -1.72 -7.72
C ALA A 149 -7.96 -2.30 -9.00
N LEU A 150 -6.82 -2.98 -8.89
CA LEU A 150 -6.17 -3.64 -10.02
C LEU A 150 -7.03 -4.79 -10.57
N VAL A 151 -7.60 -5.63 -9.69
CA VAL A 151 -8.49 -6.71 -10.11
C VAL A 151 -9.74 -6.17 -10.80
N ILE A 152 -10.38 -5.14 -10.23
CA ILE A 152 -11.55 -4.49 -10.85
C ILE A 152 -11.18 -3.98 -12.25
N LEU A 153 -10.07 -3.27 -12.38
CA LEU A 153 -9.65 -2.70 -13.66
C LEU A 153 -9.32 -3.78 -14.71
N VAL A 154 -8.71 -4.90 -14.31
CA VAL A 154 -8.49 -6.05 -15.20
C VAL A 154 -9.82 -6.65 -15.65
N LEU A 155 -10.76 -6.85 -14.73
CA LEU A 155 -12.08 -7.40 -15.04
C LEU A 155 -12.89 -6.47 -15.95
N GLU A 156 -12.77 -5.15 -15.79
CA GLU A 156 -13.38 -4.16 -16.67
C GLU A 156 -12.75 -4.18 -18.07
N ARG A 157 -11.42 -4.22 -18.18
CA ARG A 157 -10.71 -4.30 -19.47
C ARG A 157 -11.08 -5.53 -20.27
N ASP A 158 -11.28 -6.65 -19.59
CA ASP A 158 -11.68 -7.92 -20.21
C ASP A 158 -13.19 -8.04 -20.46
N GLY A 159 -13.96 -7.02 -20.06
CA GLY A 159 -15.42 -6.96 -20.21
C GLY A 159 -16.18 -7.92 -19.31
N VAL A 160 -15.54 -8.46 -18.27
CA VAL A 160 -16.20 -9.22 -17.20
C VAL A 160 -17.05 -8.27 -16.35
N LEU A 161 -16.50 -7.10 -16.03
CA LEU A 161 -17.22 -5.98 -15.45
C LEU A 161 -17.51 -4.94 -16.52
N GLY A 162 -18.61 -4.22 -16.38
CA GLY A 162 -18.93 -3.11 -17.26
C GLY A 162 -20.07 -2.26 -16.76
N SER A 163 -20.38 -1.19 -17.50
CA SER A 163 -21.55 -0.36 -17.25
C SER A 163 -22.66 -0.72 -18.22
N SER A 164 -23.79 -1.16 -17.68
CA SER A 164 -25.06 -1.39 -18.37
C SER A 164 -25.82 -0.10 -18.65
N GLY A 165 -25.43 1.03 -18.04
CA GLY A 165 -26.16 2.30 -18.11
C GLY A 165 -27.53 2.28 -17.41
N ARG A 166 -27.90 1.17 -16.78
CA ARG A 166 -29.22 0.96 -16.18
C ARG A 166 -29.38 1.71 -14.86
N ARG A 167 -28.27 1.90 -14.12
CA ARG A 167 -28.23 2.68 -12.88
C ARG A 167 -27.51 4.02 -13.09
N ARG A 168 -28.27 5.13 -13.12
CA ARG A 168 -27.72 6.49 -13.28
C ARG A 168 -26.66 6.86 -12.23
N TRP A 169 -26.83 6.40 -10.99
CA TRP A 169 -25.83 6.66 -9.94
C TRP A 169 -24.52 5.91 -10.21
N ALA A 170 -24.58 4.67 -10.70
CA ALA A 170 -23.39 3.87 -11.00
C ALA A 170 -22.62 4.50 -12.16
N ALA A 171 -23.32 4.96 -13.19
CA ALA A 171 -22.73 5.72 -14.29
C ALA A 171 -22.09 7.04 -13.82
N ARG A 172 -22.71 7.76 -12.87
CA ARG A 172 -22.16 9.02 -12.31
C ARG A 172 -20.84 8.81 -11.55
N TRP A 173 -20.70 7.70 -10.85
CA TRP A 173 -19.53 7.38 -10.03
C TRP A 173 -18.53 6.46 -10.72
N GLY A 174 -18.77 6.08 -11.99
CA GLY A 174 -17.91 5.15 -12.72
C GLY A 174 -17.89 3.74 -12.14
N VAL A 175 -18.93 3.33 -11.41
CA VAL A 175 -19.00 2.02 -10.78
C VAL A 175 -19.61 1.01 -11.76
N PRO A 176 -18.97 -0.15 -12.01
CA PRO A 176 -19.53 -1.17 -12.88
C PRO A 176 -20.81 -1.77 -12.28
N ASP A 177 -21.87 -1.88 -13.07
CA ASP A 177 -23.18 -2.42 -12.67
C ASP A 177 -23.60 -3.67 -13.48
N ARG A 178 -22.74 -4.14 -14.39
CA ARG A 178 -22.87 -5.40 -15.13
C ARG A 178 -21.74 -6.36 -14.76
N PHE A 179 -22.09 -7.63 -14.58
CA PHE A 179 -21.15 -8.73 -14.42
C PHE A 179 -21.45 -9.86 -15.41
N ASP A 180 -20.49 -10.18 -16.27
CA ASP A 180 -20.59 -11.21 -17.30
C ASP A 180 -19.76 -12.44 -16.92
N ARG A 181 -20.44 -13.43 -16.31
CA ARG A 181 -19.81 -14.69 -15.86
C ARG A 181 -19.17 -15.47 -16.99
N GLY A 182 -19.68 -15.38 -18.22
CA GLY A 182 -19.16 -16.14 -19.37
C GLY A 182 -17.77 -15.68 -19.81
N ARG A 183 -17.39 -14.45 -19.46
CA ARG A 183 -16.05 -13.90 -19.74
C ARG A 183 -15.05 -14.19 -18.63
N LEU A 184 -15.48 -14.67 -17.47
CA LEU A 184 -14.59 -14.96 -16.34
C LEU A 184 -13.75 -16.21 -16.63
N ARG A 185 -12.44 -16.01 -16.79
CA ARG A 185 -11.43 -17.06 -17.01
C ARG A 185 -10.59 -17.29 -15.75
N VAL A 186 -9.98 -18.47 -15.66
CA VAL A 186 -9.03 -18.86 -14.59
C VAL A 186 -7.90 -17.83 -14.43
N ARG A 187 -7.47 -17.19 -15.54
CA ARG A 187 -6.45 -16.13 -15.49
C ARG A 187 -6.81 -14.99 -14.52
N HIS A 188 -8.09 -14.61 -14.40
CA HIS A 188 -8.49 -13.51 -13.51
C HIS A 188 -8.37 -13.93 -12.05
N LEU A 189 -8.67 -15.20 -11.74
CA LEU A 189 -8.46 -15.77 -10.41
C LEU A 189 -6.96 -15.82 -10.07
N ALA A 190 -6.13 -16.23 -11.03
CA ALA A 190 -4.68 -16.25 -10.87
C ALA A 190 -4.10 -14.84 -10.65
N LEU A 191 -4.55 -13.84 -11.42
CA LEU A 191 -4.15 -12.44 -11.23
C LEU A 191 -4.63 -11.88 -9.89
N ALA A 192 -5.85 -12.21 -9.45
CA ALA A 192 -6.36 -11.81 -8.15
C ALA A 192 -5.56 -12.42 -7.00
N ALA A 193 -5.26 -13.72 -7.07
CA ALA A 193 -4.42 -14.40 -6.08
C ALA A 193 -3.00 -13.80 -6.05
N LEU A 194 -2.40 -13.57 -7.22
CA LEU A 194 -1.08 -12.96 -7.34
C LEU A 194 -1.08 -11.52 -6.78
N SER A 195 -2.15 -10.76 -6.95
CA SER A 195 -2.27 -9.40 -6.41
C SER A 195 -2.31 -9.33 -4.87
N CYS A 196 -2.41 -10.47 -4.18
CA CYS A 196 -2.46 -10.55 -2.72
C CYS A 196 -1.25 -11.28 -2.11
N TRP A 197 -0.21 -11.62 -2.88
CA TRP A 197 0.85 -12.51 -2.38
C TRP A 197 1.60 -11.94 -1.17
N GLY A 198 1.79 -10.62 -1.08
CA GLY A 198 2.58 -9.99 0.00
C GLY A 198 1.95 -10.16 1.38
N VAL A 199 0.64 -9.89 1.49
CA VAL A 199 -0.09 -10.16 2.74
C VAL A 199 -0.18 -11.64 3.05
N LEU A 200 -0.38 -12.48 2.03
CA LEU A 200 -0.50 -13.92 2.24
C LEU A 200 0.82 -14.49 2.75
N ALA A 201 1.95 -14.02 2.21
CA ALA A 201 3.28 -14.38 2.68
C ALA A 201 3.51 -13.92 4.13
N TYR A 202 3.09 -12.69 4.47
CA TYR A 202 3.23 -12.21 5.84
C TYR A 202 2.34 -12.96 6.83
N SER A 203 1.08 -13.23 6.46
CA SER A 203 0.15 -14.02 7.27
C SER A 203 0.65 -15.45 7.46
N ALA A 204 1.20 -16.07 6.42
CA ALA A 204 1.83 -17.40 6.52
C ALA A 204 3.06 -17.38 7.43
N TYR A 205 3.87 -16.32 7.38
CA TYR A 205 5.00 -16.13 8.29
C TYR A 205 4.55 -16.04 9.76
N LEU A 206 3.52 -15.24 10.03
CA LEU A 206 2.96 -15.10 11.39
C LEU A 206 2.35 -16.42 11.89
N TRP A 207 1.64 -17.14 11.02
CA TRP A 207 1.11 -18.46 11.34
C TRP A 207 2.21 -19.44 11.71
N ARG A 208 3.30 -19.49 10.93
CA ARG A 208 4.42 -20.38 11.21
C ARG A 208 5.14 -20.05 12.52
N ARG A 209 5.22 -18.76 12.90
CA ARG A 209 6.04 -18.31 14.03
C ARG A 209 5.26 -18.19 15.35
N TRP A 210 3.98 -17.86 15.29
CA TRP A 210 3.12 -17.63 16.46
C TRP A 210 1.79 -18.37 16.43
N GLY A 211 1.49 -19.15 15.38
CA GLY A 211 0.25 -19.91 15.29
C GLY A 211 -0.99 -19.10 14.89
N ASP A 212 -0.86 -17.77 14.70
CA ASP A 212 -1.96 -16.89 14.30
C ASP A 212 -1.63 -16.17 12.97
N PRO A 213 -2.32 -16.49 11.86
CA PRO A 213 -2.11 -15.85 10.56
C PRO A 213 -2.56 -14.37 10.51
N LEU A 214 -3.47 -13.97 11.39
CA LEU A 214 -4.06 -12.63 11.42
C LEU A 214 -3.59 -11.83 12.63
N LEU A 215 -2.45 -12.21 13.21
CA LEU A 215 -1.89 -11.55 14.38
C LEU A 215 -1.73 -10.03 14.18
N TRP A 216 -1.33 -9.60 12.98
CA TRP A 216 -1.18 -8.19 12.61
C TRP A 216 -2.50 -7.39 12.69
N LEU A 217 -3.64 -8.07 12.54
CA LEU A 217 -4.98 -7.50 12.67
C LEU A 217 -5.42 -7.49 14.14
N GLY A 218 -5.21 -8.58 14.86
CA GLY A 218 -5.58 -8.69 16.28
C GLY A 218 -4.82 -7.72 17.19
N VAL A 219 -3.57 -7.38 16.85
CA VAL A 219 -2.81 -6.41 17.67
C VAL A 219 -3.32 -4.98 17.54
N GLN A 220 -4.14 -4.65 16.52
CA GLN A 220 -4.66 -3.30 16.31
C GLN A 220 -5.50 -2.79 17.51
N ASP A 221 -6.08 -3.69 18.29
CA ASP A 221 -6.86 -3.36 19.49
C ASP A 221 -6.06 -2.64 20.58
N HIS A 222 -4.72 -2.70 20.52
CA HIS A 222 -3.84 -2.01 21.47
C HIS A 222 -3.73 -0.49 21.20
N TRP A 223 -4.16 -0.02 20.03
CA TRP A 223 -4.18 1.41 19.72
C TRP A 223 -5.47 2.06 20.23
N SER A 224 -5.36 3.26 20.78
CA SER A 224 -6.48 4.04 21.36
C SER A 224 -7.58 4.46 20.38
N GLN A 225 -7.47 4.06 19.11
CA GLN A 225 -8.49 4.22 18.07
C GLN A 225 -9.43 3.00 17.94
N GLY A 226 -9.33 2.02 18.85
CA GLY A 226 -10.06 0.74 18.76
C GLY A 226 -9.57 -0.07 17.56
N PRO A 227 -10.28 -1.15 17.14
CA PRO A 227 -9.99 -1.79 15.88
C PRO A 227 -10.09 -0.73 14.78
N SER A 228 -8.94 -0.29 14.28
CA SER A 228 -8.74 0.70 13.21
C SER A 228 -9.43 0.33 11.87
N ALA A 229 -10.20 -0.76 11.88
CA ALA A 229 -10.82 -1.44 10.76
C ALA A 229 -12.36 -1.37 10.78
N GLY A 230 -12.96 -0.44 11.55
CA GLY A 230 -14.41 -0.23 11.58
C GLY A 230 -14.86 1.00 10.78
N PRO A 231 -16.07 0.98 10.18
CA PRO A 231 -16.68 2.17 9.55
C PRO A 231 -16.71 3.38 10.50
N GLU A 232 -16.90 3.15 11.80
CA GLU A 232 -16.96 4.21 12.80
C GLU A 232 -15.66 5.00 12.92
N THR A 233 -14.52 4.34 12.76
CA THR A 233 -13.19 4.97 12.76
C THR A 233 -12.92 5.65 11.43
N TRP A 234 -13.28 5.03 10.30
CA TRP A 234 -13.10 5.61 8.96
C TRP A 234 -13.91 6.89 8.75
N PHE A 235 -15.15 6.90 9.21
CA PHE A 235 -16.03 8.08 9.15
C PHE A 235 -15.88 9.00 10.36
N LYS A 236 -14.90 8.73 11.26
CA LYS A 236 -14.60 9.53 12.45
C LYS A 236 -15.85 9.85 13.29
N ILE A 237 -16.79 8.90 13.38
CA ILE A 237 -18.09 9.08 14.03
C ILE A 237 -17.90 9.45 15.50
N HIS A 238 -16.92 8.84 16.16
CA HIS A 238 -16.56 9.14 17.55
C HIS A 238 -15.99 10.57 17.74
N MET A 239 -15.25 11.09 16.76
CA MET A 239 -14.72 12.45 16.80
C MET A 239 -15.84 13.47 16.55
N ALA A 240 -16.72 13.20 15.59
CA ALA A 240 -17.90 14.01 15.33
C ALA A 240 -18.82 14.08 16.56
N ALA A 241 -19.06 12.93 17.22
CA ALA A 241 -19.88 12.87 18.43
C ALA A 241 -19.28 13.65 19.62
N ARG A 242 -17.94 13.78 19.69
CA ARG A 242 -17.24 14.58 20.71
C ARG A 242 -17.23 16.08 20.42
N MET A 243 -17.41 16.50 19.17
CA MET A 243 -17.47 17.92 18.79
C MET A 243 -18.86 18.55 19.01
N VAL A 244 -19.89 17.73 19.20
CA VAL A 244 -21.29 18.15 19.38
C VAL A 244 -21.69 18.18 20.88
N ARG A 245 -20.79 17.79 21.78
CA ARG A 245 -20.93 17.93 23.24
C ARG A 245 -20.12 19.11 23.74
#